data_AF-A0A833JAJ2-F1
#
_entry.id   AF-A0A833JAJ2-F1
#
_cell.length_a   1.000
_cell.length_b   1.000
_cell.length_c   1.000
_cell.angle_alpha   90.00
_cell.angle_beta   90.00
_cell.angle_gamma   90.00
#
_symmetry.space_group_name_H-M   'P 1'
#
loop_
_entity.id
_entity.type
_entity.pdbx_description
1 polymer ?
#
loop_
_entity_poly.entity_id
_entity_poly.type
_entity_poly.pdbx_seq_one_letter_code
_entity_poly.pdbx_strand_id
1 'polypeptide(L)'
;MPRHLDNPEVCFVCCQTATGLGVEKGRSVGWLCQECADGHYGSRAIAMRASAFDEIQTRAISAAGAAGGAYLDRIGETDLAKLDPLNWEQFLQVVFEAYPAAIRAEIDEAVPRTPNEEDGEGEG
;
A
#
# COMPACT_ATOMS: atom_id res chain seq x y z
N MET A 1 -11.11 3.16 3.33
CA MET A 1 -11.18 4.31 2.41
C MET A 1 -11.81 3.80 1.12
N PRO A 2 -12.65 4.58 0.41
CA PRO A 2 -13.30 4.05 -0.78
C PRO A 2 -12.28 3.49 -1.77
N ARG A 3 -12.50 2.27 -2.24
CA ARG A 3 -11.65 1.65 -3.26
C ARG A 3 -11.79 2.47 -4.55
N HIS A 4 -10.78 3.28 -4.85
CA HIS A 4 -10.74 4.11 -6.05
C HIS A 4 -10.35 3.27 -7.26
N LEU A 5 -11.34 2.56 -7.82
CA LEU A 5 -11.21 2.00 -9.16
C LEU A 5 -11.37 3.14 -10.19
N ASP A 6 -10.83 2.95 -11.39
CA ASP A 6 -10.92 3.89 -12.52
C ASP A 6 -10.17 5.22 -12.34
N ASN A 7 -9.15 5.26 -11.48
CA ASN A 7 -8.17 6.35 -11.43
C ASN A 7 -6.80 5.86 -11.97
N PRO A 8 -6.42 6.21 -13.21
CA PRO A 8 -5.17 5.73 -13.82
C PRO A 8 -3.90 6.34 -13.25
N GLU A 9 -4.00 7.37 -12.41
CA GLU A 9 -2.83 8.03 -11.82
C GLU A 9 -2.39 7.37 -10.51
N VAL A 10 -3.27 6.61 -9.85
CA VAL A 10 -3.06 6.12 -8.48
C VAL A 10 -3.25 4.61 -8.41
N CYS A 11 -2.27 3.93 -7.82
CA CYS A 11 -2.37 2.53 -7.49
C CYS A 11 -3.49 2.30 -6.47
N PHE A 12 -4.54 1.56 -6.84
CA PHE A 12 -5.66 1.34 -5.93
C PHE A 12 -5.30 0.51 -4.68
N VAL A 13 -4.15 -0.18 -4.72
CA VAL A 13 -3.63 -0.97 -3.60
C VAL A 13 -2.91 -0.06 -2.59
N CYS A 14 -1.78 0.52 -2.99
CA CYS A 14 -0.88 1.23 -2.07
C CYS A 14 -0.94 2.76 -2.16
N CYS A 15 -1.82 3.31 -3.00
CA CYS A 15 -2.01 4.75 -3.22
C CYS A 15 -0.79 5.51 -3.78
N GLN A 16 0.25 4.80 -4.23
CA GLN A 16 1.38 5.37 -4.97
C GLN A 16 1.01 5.61 -6.43
N THR A 17 1.88 6.27 -7.20
CA THR A 17 1.66 6.50 -8.64
C THR A 17 1.48 5.18 -9.40
N ALA A 18 0.43 5.08 -10.19
CA ALA A 18 0.22 3.94 -11.09
C ALA A 18 1.08 4.04 -12.35
N THR A 19 1.44 2.89 -12.92
CA THR A 19 2.33 2.78 -14.09
C THR A 19 1.61 2.33 -15.36
N GLY A 20 0.27 2.35 -15.36
CA GLY A 20 -0.56 1.91 -16.49
C GLY A 20 -0.85 0.40 -16.52
N LEU A 21 -0.47 -0.35 -15.48
CA LEU A 21 -0.90 -1.73 -15.28
C LEU A 21 -2.25 -1.75 -14.56
N GLY A 22 -3.14 -2.66 -14.94
CA GLY A 22 -4.51 -2.69 -14.41
C GLY A 22 -5.06 -4.10 -14.25
N VAL A 23 -5.94 -4.27 -13.26
CA VAL A 23 -6.73 -5.49 -13.06
C VAL A 23 -8.21 -5.16 -13.20
N GLU A 24 -8.93 -5.93 -14.00
CA GLU A 24 -10.35 -5.68 -14.31
C GLU A 24 -11.28 -6.24 -13.21
N LYS A 25 -12.36 -5.50 -12.92
CA LYS A 25 -13.51 -5.96 -12.13
C LYS A 25 -14.80 -5.44 -12.75
N GLY A 26 -15.43 -6.29 -13.56
CA GLY A 26 -16.64 -5.92 -14.29
C GLY A 26 -16.34 -4.85 -15.33
N ARG A 27 -16.78 -3.61 -15.09
CA ARG A 27 -16.54 -2.46 -15.99
C ARG A 27 -15.49 -1.48 -15.47
N SER A 28 -14.86 -1.80 -14.34
CA SER A 28 -13.88 -0.94 -13.68
C SER A 28 -12.50 -1.57 -13.68
N VAL A 29 -11.47 -0.72 -13.69
CA VAL A 29 -10.06 -1.11 -13.67
C VAL A 29 -9.43 -0.63 -12.36
N GLY A 30 -8.81 -1.55 -11.63
CA GLY A 30 -7.91 -1.22 -10.53
C GLY A 30 -6.51 -1.00 -11.07
N TRP A 31 -6.08 0.26 -11.19
CA TRP A 31 -4.74 0.60 -11.67
C TRP A 31 -3.67 0.35 -10.62
N LEU A 32 -2.46 0.00 -11.05
CA LEU A 32 -1.38 -0.50 -10.20
C LEU A 32 -0.08 0.24 -10.46
N CYS A 33 0.74 0.38 -9.41
CA CYS A 33 2.17 0.60 -9.57
C CYS A 33 2.87 -0.73 -9.92
N GLN A 34 4.10 -0.66 -10.43
CA GLN A 34 4.86 -1.83 -10.87
C GLN A 34 4.98 -2.91 -9.77
N GLU A 35 5.39 -2.52 -8.57
CA GLU A 35 5.59 -3.46 -7.45
C GLU A 35 4.29 -4.14 -7.00
N CYS A 36 3.15 -3.44 -7.09
CA CYS A 36 1.86 -4.03 -6.78
C CYS A 36 1.37 -5.01 -7.86
N ALA A 37 1.84 -4.83 -9.11
CA ALA A 37 1.58 -5.74 -10.21
C ALA A 37 2.46 -6.99 -10.11
N ASP A 38 3.77 -6.84 -9.96
CA ASP A 38 4.75 -7.93 -9.84
C ASP A 38 4.46 -8.81 -8.61
N GLY A 39 4.04 -8.18 -7.52
CA GLY A 39 3.62 -8.88 -6.31
C GLY A 39 2.27 -9.60 -6.38
N HIS A 40 1.54 -9.47 -7.49
CA HIS A 40 0.15 -9.94 -7.63
C HIS A 40 -0.82 -9.40 -6.56
N TYR A 41 -0.48 -8.27 -5.92
CA TYR A 41 -1.32 -7.67 -4.88
C TYR A 41 -2.62 -7.13 -5.47
N GLY A 42 -2.59 -6.66 -6.72
CA GLY A 42 -3.78 -6.18 -7.43
C GLY A 42 -4.85 -7.25 -7.61
N SER A 43 -4.49 -8.42 -8.14
CA SER A 43 -5.43 -9.54 -8.37
C SER A 43 -6.02 -10.07 -7.06
N ARG A 44 -5.20 -10.14 -6.00
CA ARG A 44 -5.62 -10.58 -4.68
C ARG A 44 -6.54 -9.55 -4.02
N ALA A 45 -6.15 -8.28 -4.00
CA ALA A 45 -6.95 -7.20 -3.41
C ALA A 45 -8.29 -6.99 -4.14
N ILE A 46 -8.31 -7.08 -5.48
CA ILE A 46 -9.53 -6.82 -6.26
C ILE A 46 -10.60 -7.89 -6.03
N ALA A 47 -10.19 -9.14 -5.76
CA ALA A 47 -11.06 -10.26 -5.41
C ALA A 47 -11.69 -10.12 -4.00
N MET A 48 -11.08 -9.34 -3.11
CA MET A 48 -11.61 -9.12 -1.76
C MET A 48 -12.95 -8.38 -1.78
N ARG A 49 -13.79 -8.67 -0.78
CA ARG A 49 -14.91 -7.81 -0.41
C ARG A 49 -14.38 -6.42 -0.05
N ALA A 50 -15.11 -5.37 -0.44
CA ALA A 50 -14.69 -3.99 -0.19
C ALA A 50 -14.42 -3.74 1.31
N SER A 51 -15.32 -4.19 2.19
CA SER A 51 -15.17 -4.05 3.65
C SER A 51 -13.92 -4.72 4.21
N ALA A 52 -13.55 -5.91 3.70
CA ALA A 52 -12.35 -6.60 4.14
C ALA A 52 -11.07 -5.85 3.72
N PHE A 53 -11.11 -5.22 2.54
CA PHE A 53 -10.01 -4.39 2.08
C PHE A 53 -9.93 -3.06 2.83
N ASP A 54 -11.08 -2.46 3.18
CA ASP A 54 -11.14 -1.28 4.07
C ASP A 54 -10.47 -1.56 5.42
N GLU A 55 -10.74 -2.73 6.02
CA GLU A 55 -10.11 -3.15 7.29
C GLU A 55 -8.59 -3.30 7.15
N ILE A 56 -8.11 -3.87 6.05
CA ILE A 56 -6.68 -3.96 5.73
C ILE A 56 -6.05 -2.57 5.62
N GLN A 57 -6.71 -1.64 4.91
CA GLN A 57 -6.23 -0.27 4.80
C GLN A 57 -6.14 0.39 6.19
N THR A 58 -7.12 0.19 7.06
CA THR A 58 -7.09 0.71 8.44
C THR A 58 -5.90 0.16 9.22
N ARG A 59 -5.60 -1.14 9.12
CA ARG A 59 -4.43 -1.73 9.80
C ARG A 59 -3.12 -1.20 9.23
N ALA A 60 -3.00 -1.09 7.92
CA ALA A 60 -1.83 -0.52 7.26
C ALA A 60 -1.58 0.95 7.65
N ILE A 61 -2.63 1.77 7.78
CA ILE A 61 -2.52 3.14 8.29
C ILE A 61 -1.99 3.13 9.73
N SER A 62 -2.52 2.25 10.58
CA SER A 62 -2.06 2.13 11.97
C SER A 62 -0.59 1.74 12.04
N ALA A 63 -0.13 0.82 11.20
CA ALA A 63 1.27 0.41 11.13
C ALA A 63 2.18 1.56 10.64
N ALA A 64 1.75 2.29 9.61
CA ALA A 64 2.47 3.48 9.13
C ALA A 64 2.56 4.58 10.20
N GLY A 65 1.47 4.80 10.95
CA GLY A 65 1.44 5.71 12.09
C GLY A 65 2.40 5.28 13.21
N ALA A 66 2.52 3.98 13.49
CA ALA A 66 3.48 3.46 14.46
C ALA A 66 4.94 3.68 14.01
N ALA A 67 5.24 3.54 12.71
CA ALA A 67 6.56 3.88 12.17
C ALA A 67 6.89 5.38 12.34
N GLY A 68 5.91 6.25 12.07
CA GLY A 68 6.02 7.69 12.34
C GLY A 68 6.22 8.00 13.83
N GLY A 69 5.48 7.33 14.73
CA GLY A 69 5.66 7.46 16.17
C GLY A 69 7.06 7.06 16.63
N ALA A 70 7.58 5.94 16.13
CA ALA A 70 8.94 5.48 16.42
C ALA A 70 10.02 6.47 15.93
N TYR A 71 9.76 7.18 14.82
CA TYR A 71 10.61 8.28 14.37
C TYR A 71 10.65 9.43 15.39
N LEU A 72 9.48 9.87 15.85
CA LEU A 72 9.35 10.95 16.84
C LEU A 72 10.03 10.59 18.17
N ASP A 73 9.82 9.36 18.65
CA ASP A 73 10.47 8.83 19.85
C ASP A 73 12.00 8.83 19.70
N ARG A 74 12.52 8.47 18.51
CA ARG A 74 13.96 8.45 18.24
C ARG A 74 14.60 9.83 18.26
N ILE A 75 13.90 10.86 17.79
CA ILE A 75 14.41 12.25 17.83
C ILE A 75 14.11 12.94 19.16
N GLY A 76 13.29 12.33 20.02
CA GLY A 76 12.93 12.85 21.33
C GLY A 76 11.96 14.04 21.29
N GLU A 77 11.22 14.23 20.19
CA GLU A 77 10.23 15.30 20.03
C GLU A 77 8.93 14.72 19.47
N THR A 78 7.88 14.72 20.29
CA THR A 78 6.54 14.21 19.94
C THR A 78 5.51 15.33 19.78
N ASP A 79 5.84 16.56 20.18
CA ASP A 79 5.01 17.74 19.94
C ASP A 79 5.24 18.21 18.51
N LEU A 80 4.31 17.83 17.63
CA LEU A 80 4.37 18.17 16.20
C LEU A 80 4.50 19.68 15.94
N ALA A 81 4.05 20.54 16.86
CA ALA A 81 4.17 21.99 16.73
C ALA A 81 5.61 22.50 16.96
N LYS A 82 6.49 21.68 17.54
CA LYS A 82 7.90 22.00 17.82
C LYS A 82 8.89 21.41 16.83
N LEU A 83 8.44 20.53 15.93
CA LEU A 83 9.29 19.96 14.91
C LEU A 83 9.83 21.06 14.00
N ASP A 84 11.14 21.05 13.78
CA ASP A 84 11.71 21.86 12.71
C ASP A 84 11.26 21.32 11.33
N PRO A 85 11.36 22.14 10.26
CA PRO A 85 10.87 21.75 8.94
C PRO A 85 11.46 20.45 8.39
N LEU A 86 12.73 20.14 8.70
CA LEU A 86 13.39 18.92 8.22
C LEU A 86 12.85 17.70 8.95
N ASN A 87 12.69 17.79 10.27
CA ASN A 87 12.11 16.71 11.07
C ASN A 87 10.64 16.47 10.73
N TRP A 88 9.88 17.53 10.41
CA TRP A 88 8.51 17.43 9.94
C TRP A 88 8.42 16.68 8.60
N GLU A 89 9.24 17.08 7.62
CA GLU A 89 9.29 16.42 6.31
C GLU A 89 9.67 14.94 6.45
N GLN A 90 10.70 14.65 7.24
CA GLN A 90 11.16 13.28 7.47
C GLN A 90 10.10 12.43 8.18
N PHE A 91 9.36 12.98 9.14
CA PHE A 91 8.24 12.30 9.80
C PHE A 91 7.16 11.90 8.77
N LEU A 92 6.74 12.84 7.91
CA LEU A 92 5.75 12.56 6.87
C LEU A 92 6.27 11.52 5.87
N GLN A 93 7.53 11.63 5.47
CA GLN A 93 8.16 10.67 4.57
C GLN A 93 8.16 9.25 5.16
N VAL A 94 8.53 9.10 6.44
CA VAL A 94 8.47 7.80 7.14
C VAL A 94 7.06 7.20 7.09
N VAL A 95 6.03 8.02 7.35
CA VAL A 95 4.63 7.54 7.31
C VAL A 95 4.23 7.13 5.90
N PHE A 96 4.54 7.94 4.88
CA PHE A 96 4.17 7.66 3.49
C PHE A 96 4.90 6.45 2.89
N GLU A 97 6.17 6.23 3.28
CA GLU A 97 6.96 5.08 2.84
C GLU A 97 6.58 3.79 3.57
N ALA A 98 6.13 3.88 4.82
CA ALA A 98 5.72 2.70 5.60
C ALA A 98 4.39 2.10 5.12
N TYR A 99 3.45 2.93 4.63
CA TYR A 99 2.12 2.46 4.24
C TYR A 99 2.13 1.41 3.11
N PRO A 100 2.83 1.60 1.98
CA PRO A 100 2.91 0.59 0.90
C PRO A 100 3.42 -0.77 1.36
N ALA A 101 4.44 -0.80 2.23
CA ALA A 101 4.95 -2.04 2.79
C ALA A 101 3.93 -2.71 3.71
N ALA A 102 3.27 -1.93 4.58
CA ALA A 102 2.29 -2.44 5.52
C ALA A 102 1.06 -3.04 4.81
N ILE A 103 0.51 -2.36 3.79
CA ILE A 103 -0.67 -2.87 3.09
C ILE A 103 -0.38 -4.16 2.31
N ARG A 104 0.83 -4.30 1.76
CA ARG A 104 1.26 -5.53 1.08
C ARG A 104 1.37 -6.69 2.06
N ALA A 105 2.00 -6.48 3.21
CA ALA A 105 2.09 -7.47 4.27
C ALA A 105 0.71 -7.92 4.77
N GLU A 106 -0.23 -6.99 4.93
CA GLU A 106 -1.61 -7.30 5.32
C GLU A 106 -2.37 -8.12 4.26
N ILE A 107 -2.11 -7.88 2.97
CA ILE A 107 -2.67 -8.69 1.88
C ILE A 107 -2.04 -10.10 1.88
N ASP A 108 -0.73 -10.20 2.13
CA ASP A 108 0.00 -11.47 2.31
C ASP A 108 -0.56 -12.34 3.42
N GLU A 109 -0.83 -11.74 4.57
CA GLU A 109 -1.47 -12.46 5.67
C GLU A 109 -2.91 -12.87 5.34
N ALA A 110 -3.69 -11.97 4.72
CA ALA A 110 -5.11 -12.21 4.46
C ALA A 110 -5.37 -13.23 3.34
N VAL A 111 -4.50 -13.27 2.33
CA VAL A 111 -4.65 -14.12 1.13
C VAL A 111 -3.26 -14.62 0.71
N PRO A 112 -2.68 -15.64 1.37
CA PRO A 112 -1.32 -16.09 1.06
C PRO A 112 -1.12 -16.44 -0.42
N ARG A 113 0.07 -16.16 -0.95
CA ARG A 113 0.46 -16.59 -2.31
C ARG A 113 0.34 -18.11 -2.43
N THR A 114 -0.14 -18.59 -3.57
CA THR A 114 -0.14 -20.04 -3.82
C THR A 114 1.22 -20.48 -4.37
N PRO A 115 1.73 -21.68 -4.04
CA PRO A 115 3.08 -22.12 -4.44
C PRO A 115 3.34 -22.20 -5.95
N ASN A 116 2.32 -22.04 -6.80
CA ASN A 116 2.42 -22.16 -8.26
C ASN A 116 2.37 -20.79 -8.98
N GLU A 117 2.43 -19.68 -8.24
CA GLU A 117 2.58 -18.31 -8.76
C GLU A 117 4.07 -17.89 -8.76
N GLU A 118 4.99 -18.86 -8.93
CA GLU A 118 6.40 -18.58 -9.16
C GLU A 118 6.60 -18.05 -10.58
N ASP A 119 7.50 -17.07 -10.67
CA ASP A 119 7.73 -16.18 -11.80
C ASP A 119 7.75 -16.92 -13.13
N GLY A 120 6.90 -16.48 -14.07
CA GLY A 120 6.95 -16.89 -15.45
C GLY A 120 8.23 -16.36 -16.12
N GLU A 121 9.37 -16.95 -15.81
CA GLU A 121 10.51 -17.00 -16.70
C GLU A 121 10.11 -17.88 -17.89
N GLY A 122 9.40 -17.26 -18.83
CA GLY A 122 9.17 -17.83 -20.15
C GLY A 122 10.49 -17.88 -20.91
N GLU A 123 11.18 -19.02 -20.86
CA GLU A 123 12.14 -19.36 -21.89
C GLU A 123 11.38 -19.54 -23.23
N GLY A 124 11.65 -18.65 -24.18
CA GLY A 124 11.15 -18.68 -25.56
C GLY A 124 12.03 -17.88 -26.49
#